data_AF-A0A439V585-F1
#
_entry.id   AF-A0A439V585-F1
#
_cell.length_a   1.000
_cell.length_b   1.000
_cell.length_c   1.000
_cell.angle_alpha   90.00
_cell.angle_beta   90.00
_cell.angle_gamma   90.00
#
_symmetry.space_group_name_H-M   'P 1'
#
loop_
_entity.id
_entity.type
_entity.pdbx_description
1 polymer ?
#
loop_
_entity_poly.entity_id
_entity_poly.type
_entity_poly.pdbx_seq_one_letter_code
_entity_poly.pdbx_strand_id
1 'polypeptide(L)'
;MEHIAALLLVIGCSNTMANCRELQVPVSVFETADQCVAERPFALEDVQGQADHVVAQCLAVDPALEDDYDQIVWNVRADGTLDASLSISSLVMASNGVRPEKDYLRQQ
;
A
#
# COMPACT_ATOMS: atom_id res chain seq x y z
N MET A 1 7.74 -20.16 2.23
CA MET A 1 6.71 -19.13 2.50
C MET A 1 6.95 -18.10 1.42
N GLU A 2 5.95 -17.88 0.59
CA GLU A 2 6.07 -17.03 -0.60
C GLU A 2 5.99 -15.58 -0.12
N HIS A 3 7.03 -14.79 -0.39
CA HIS A 3 7.08 -13.40 0.03
C HIS A 3 6.14 -12.58 -0.85
N ILE A 4 5.43 -11.63 -0.24
CA ILE A 4 4.62 -10.68 -1.00
C ILE A 4 5.48 -9.46 -1.33
N ALA A 5 5.62 -9.13 -2.61
CA ALA A 5 6.36 -7.94 -3.04
C ALA A 5 5.47 -6.85 -3.63
N ALA A 6 4.26 -7.19 -4.10
CA ALA A 6 3.35 -6.22 -4.65
C ALA A 6 1.87 -6.57 -4.44
N LEU A 7 1.07 -5.52 -4.25
CA LEU A 7 -0.39 -5.60 -4.16
C LEU A 7 -1.03 -4.78 -5.30
N LEU A 8 -1.93 -5.39 -6.06
CA LEU A 8 -2.71 -4.72 -7.09
C LEU A 8 -4.00 -4.16 -6.48
N LEU A 9 -4.09 -2.83 -6.44
CA LEU A 9 -5.29 -2.12 -6.05
C LEU A 9 -6.06 -1.68 -7.29
N VAL A 10 -7.36 -1.95 -7.34
CA VAL A 10 -8.24 -1.52 -8.43
C VAL A 10 -9.40 -0.70 -7.88
N ILE A 11 -9.55 0.52 -8.39
CA ILE A 11 -10.58 1.46 -7.98
C ILE A 11 -11.50 1.75 -9.16
N GLY A 12 -12.80 1.59 -8.92
CA GLY A 12 -13.86 1.95 -9.84
C GLY A 12 -14.54 3.24 -9.40
N CYS A 13 -14.67 4.19 -10.32
CA CYS A 13 -15.29 5.49 -10.07
C CYS A 13 -16.46 5.75 -11.04
N SER A 14 -17.42 6.55 -10.59
CA SER A 14 -18.47 7.13 -11.44
C SER A 14 -17.88 8.10 -12.48
N ASN A 15 -18.65 8.44 -13.51
CA ASN A 15 -18.23 9.35 -14.58
C ASN A 15 -17.74 10.74 -14.10
N THR A 16 -18.18 11.17 -12.91
CA THR A 16 -17.82 12.47 -12.31
C THR A 16 -16.58 12.41 -11.40
N MET A 17 -15.95 11.24 -11.25
CA MET A 17 -14.86 11.00 -10.26
C MET A 17 -15.25 11.24 -8.79
N ALA A 18 -16.52 11.56 -8.49
CA ALA A 18 -16.95 11.91 -7.13
C ALA A 18 -17.26 10.69 -6.24
N ASN A 19 -17.64 9.57 -6.85
CA ASN A 19 -17.95 8.33 -6.14
C ASN A 19 -17.00 7.24 -6.61
N CYS A 20 -16.03 6.91 -5.77
CA CYS A 20 -15.02 5.88 -6.03
C CYS A 20 -15.12 4.78 -4.98
N ARG A 21 -14.88 3.54 -5.39
CA ARG A 21 -14.85 2.36 -4.52
C ARG A 21 -13.81 1.36 -5.01
N GLU A 22 -13.31 0.55 -4.11
CA GLU A 22 -12.49 -0.60 -4.47
C GLU A 22 -13.33 -1.64 -5.24
N LEU A 23 -12.74 -2.20 -6.31
CA LEU A 23 -13.29 -3.30 -7.06
C LEU A 23 -12.52 -4.58 -6.74
N GLN A 24 -13.25 -5.67 -6.55
CA GLN A 24 -12.63 -6.96 -6.23
C GLN A 24 -12.10 -7.61 -7.51
N VAL A 25 -10.84 -8.00 -7.48
CA VAL A 25 -10.17 -8.73 -8.57
C VAL A 25 -9.82 -10.15 -8.14
N PRO A 26 -9.72 -11.11 -9.07
CA PRO A 26 -9.43 -12.51 -8.73
C PRO A 26 -8.05 -12.71 -8.09
N VAL A 27 -7.05 -11.94 -8.53
CA VAL A 27 -5.67 -11.99 -8.03
C VAL A 27 -5.20 -10.57 -7.75
N SER A 28 -4.86 -10.29 -6.50
CA SER A 28 -4.41 -8.97 -6.04
C SER A 28 -3.04 -8.96 -5.39
N VAL A 29 -2.39 -10.11 -5.21
CA VAL A 29 -1.13 -10.25 -4.44
C VAL A 29 -0.11 -10.97 -5.30
N PHE A 30 1.11 -10.43 -5.36
CA PHE A 30 2.17 -10.91 -6.25
C PHE A 30 3.51 -11.00 -5.54
N GLU A 31 4.30 -12.02 -5.91
CA GLU A 31 5.66 -12.22 -5.41
C GLU A 31 6.66 -11.20 -5.94
N THR A 32 6.32 -10.52 -7.04
CA THR A 32 7.18 -9.50 -7.66
C THR A 32 6.35 -8.34 -8.20
N ALA A 33 6.96 -7.14 -8.24
CA ALA A 33 6.35 -5.96 -8.85
C ALA A 33 6.12 -6.13 -10.36
N ASP A 34 7.03 -6.82 -11.06
CA ASP A 34 6.90 -7.07 -12.50
C ASP A 34 5.70 -7.96 -12.83
N GLN A 35 5.45 -9.01 -12.03
CA GLN A 35 4.23 -9.81 -12.18
C GLN A 35 2.97 -8.97 -11.97
N CYS A 36 2.93 -8.13 -10.92
CA CYS A 36 1.78 -7.25 -10.71
C CYS A 36 1.53 -6.32 -11.91
N VAL A 37 2.58 -5.72 -12.46
CA VAL A 37 2.47 -4.82 -13.62
C VAL A 37 2.02 -5.57 -14.87
N ALA A 38 2.48 -6.80 -15.06
CA ALA A 38 2.09 -7.66 -16.18
C ALA A 38 0.62 -8.11 -16.08
N GLU A 39 0.12 -8.36 -14.88
CA GLU A 39 -1.25 -8.83 -14.64
C GLU A 39 -2.29 -7.70 -14.61
N ARG A 40 -1.85 -6.47 -14.29
CA ARG A 40 -2.71 -5.27 -14.24
C ARG A 40 -3.67 -5.08 -15.42
N PRO A 41 -3.27 -5.18 -16.70
CA PRO A 41 -4.21 -5.00 -17.82
C PRO A 41 -5.34 -6.03 -17.79
N PHE A 42 -5.05 -7.30 -17.48
CA PHE A 42 -6.05 -8.35 -17.42
C PHE A 42 -7.04 -8.12 -16.27
N ALA A 43 -6.53 -7.72 -15.10
CA ALA A 43 -7.38 -7.36 -13.97
C ALA A 43 -8.32 -6.17 -14.26
N LEU A 44 -7.88 -5.21 -15.10
CA LEU A 44 -8.75 -4.12 -15.56
C LEU A 44 -9.84 -4.62 -16.52
N GLU A 45 -9.53 -5.61 -17.37
CA GLU A 45 -10.51 -6.27 -18.25
C GLU A 45 -11.55 -7.06 -17.44
N ASP A 46 -11.14 -7.78 -16.39
CA ASP A 46 -12.02 -8.56 -15.52
C ASP A 46 -13.11 -7.72 -14.83
N VAL A 47 -12.79 -6.46 -14.52
CA VAL A 47 -13.72 -5.55 -13.84
C VAL A 47 -14.33 -4.50 -14.78
N GLN A 48 -14.07 -4.62 -16.09
CA GLN A 48 -14.59 -3.71 -17.09
C GLN A 48 -16.13 -3.69 -17.04
N GLY A 49 -16.72 -2.49 -17.01
CA GLY A 49 -18.17 -2.31 -16.92
C GLY A 49 -18.76 -2.38 -15.51
N GLN A 50 -17.96 -2.68 -14.48
CA GLN A 50 -18.41 -2.56 -13.08
C GLN A 50 -18.45 -1.09 -12.59
N ALA A 51 -17.74 -0.19 -13.28
CA ALA A 51 -17.72 1.26 -13.05
C ALA A 51 -17.50 2.00 -14.38
N ASP A 52 -17.83 3.30 -14.40
CA ASP A 52 -17.64 4.15 -15.59
C ASP A 52 -16.16 4.36 -15.92
N HIS A 53 -15.34 4.50 -14.87
CA HIS A 53 -13.89 4.64 -14.96
C HIS A 53 -13.23 3.67 -14.00
N VAL A 54 -12.20 2.97 -14.47
CA VAL A 54 -11.44 2.02 -13.67
C VAL A 54 -9.97 2.40 -13.75
N VAL A 55 -9.33 2.49 -12.59
CA VAL A 55 -7.91 2.77 -12.44
C VAL A 55 -7.28 1.73 -11.53
N ALA A 56 -6.06 1.32 -11.83
CA ALA A 56 -5.35 0.31 -11.07
C ALA A 56 -3.90 0.71 -10.82
N GLN A 57 -3.38 0.35 -9.65
CA GLN A 57 -2.00 0.62 -9.26
C GLN A 57 -1.40 -0.58 -8.53
N CYS A 58 -0.15 -0.90 -8.86
CA CYS A 58 0.66 -1.84 -8.11
C CYS A 58 1.35 -1.10 -6.97
N LEU A 59 1.06 -1.50 -5.74
CA LEU A 59 1.68 -1.01 -4.52
C LEU A 59 2.85 -1.91 -4.18
N ALA A 60 4.03 -1.34 -3.98
CA ALA A 60 5.19 -2.10 -3.52
C ALA A 60 5.02 -2.43 -2.03
N VAL A 61 5.29 -3.68 -1.67
CA VAL A 61 5.33 -4.14 -0.28
C VAL A 61 6.78 -4.19 0.15
N ASP A 62 7.12 -3.50 1.25
CA ASP A 62 8.43 -3.66 1.89
C ASP A 62 8.44 -4.97 2.70
N PRO A 63 9.30 -5.96 2.36
CA PRO A 63 9.36 -7.23 3.08
C PRO A 63 9.70 -7.07 4.57
N ALA A 64 10.31 -5.96 4.98
CA ALA A 64 10.61 -5.68 6.38
C ALA A 64 9.38 -5.23 7.19
N LEU A 65 8.31 -4.80 6.52
CA LEU A 65 7.10 -4.26 7.11
C LEU A 65 5.84 -5.04 6.68
N GLU A 66 6.00 -6.16 5.96
CA GLU A 66 4.90 -6.97 5.41
C GLU A 66 3.86 -7.32 6.48
N ASP A 67 4.32 -7.78 7.65
CA ASP A 67 3.46 -8.16 8.78
C ASP A 67 2.87 -6.97 9.54
N ASP A 68 3.42 -5.77 9.35
CA ASP A 68 3.02 -4.56 10.08
C ASP A 68 1.98 -3.73 9.33
N TYR A 69 1.91 -3.83 8.00
CA TYR A 69 0.91 -3.10 7.20
C TYR A 69 -0.51 -3.58 7.52
N ASP A 70 -1.38 -2.66 7.92
CA ASP A 70 -2.77 -2.96 8.31
C ASP A 70 -3.79 -2.10 7.56
N GLN A 71 -3.33 -1.14 6.75
CA GLN A 71 -4.20 -0.26 5.98
C GLN A 71 -3.66 0.00 4.57
N ILE A 72 -4.61 0.17 3.63
CA ILE A 72 -4.36 0.76 2.32
C ILE A 72 -4.99 2.14 2.32
N VAL A 73 -4.18 3.19 2.17
CA VAL A 73 -4.68 4.55 2.00
C VAL A 73 -4.63 4.90 0.53
N TRP A 74 -5.74 5.36 -0.02
CA TRP A 74 -5.85 5.69 -1.44
C TRP A 74 -6.76 6.88 -1.69
N ASN A 75 -6.47 7.61 -2.77
CA ASN A 75 -7.27 8.72 -3.26
C ASN A 75 -7.20 8.79 -4.79
N VAL A 76 -8.37 8.93 -5.42
CA VAL A 76 -8.45 9.19 -6.87
C VAL A 76 -8.63 10.69 -7.08
N ARG A 77 -7.73 11.28 -7.85
CA ARG A 77 -7.80 12.69 -8.23
C ARG A 77 -8.77 12.86 -9.41
N ALA A 78 -9.31 14.07 -9.56
CA ALA A 78 -10.24 14.38 -10.64
C ALA A 78 -9.64 14.24 -12.06
N ASP A 79 -8.30 14.19 -12.17
CA ASP A 79 -7.57 13.91 -13.42
C ASP A 79 -7.46 12.41 -13.75
N GLY A 80 -8.03 11.53 -12.91
CA GLY A 80 -7.97 10.09 -13.07
C GLY A 80 -6.72 9.45 -12.46
N THR A 81 -5.86 10.21 -11.79
CA THR A 81 -4.68 9.65 -11.11
C THR A 81 -5.08 9.00 -9.79
N LEU A 82 -4.70 7.73 -9.61
CA LEU A 82 -4.76 7.03 -8.33
C LEU A 82 -3.46 7.31 -7.56
N ASP A 83 -3.60 7.76 -6.31
CA ASP A 83 -2.52 7.93 -5.34
C ASP A 83 -2.80 6.96 -4.19
N ALA A 84 -1.98 5.93 -4.05
CA ALA A 84 -2.21 4.84 -3.10
C ALA A 84 -0.91 4.34 -2.47
N SER A 85 -0.99 3.95 -1.20
CA SER A 85 0.14 3.40 -0.45
C SER A 85 -0.33 2.49 0.70
N LEU A 86 0.58 1.62 1.15
CA LEU A 86 0.41 0.81 2.35
C LEU A 86 0.78 1.65 3.58
N SER A 87 0.01 1.51 4.65
CA SER A 87 0.20 2.26 5.90
C SER A 87 0.10 1.34 7.12
N ILE A 88 0.70 1.81 8.21
CA ILE A 88 0.71 1.17 9.53
C ILE A 88 -0.02 2.11 10.49
N SER A 89 -1.15 1.70 11.02
CA SER A 89 -1.97 2.54 11.91
C SER A 89 -1.29 2.84 13.24
N SER A 90 -0.49 1.90 13.75
CA SER A 90 0.15 1.97 15.08
C SER A 90 1.67 1.91 14.99
N LEU A 91 2.31 3.06 14.77
CA LEU A 91 3.77 3.17 14.86
C LEU A 91 4.19 3.28 16.33
N VAL A 92 4.73 2.20 16.89
CA VAL A 92 5.36 2.22 18.22
C VAL A 92 6.82 2.64 18.05
N MET A 93 7.13 3.92 18.27
CA MET A 93 8.51 4.41 18.25
C MET A 93 9.21 4.12 19.57
N ALA A 94 10.28 3.33 19.51
CA ALA A 94 11.22 3.21 20.63
C ALA A 94 12.12 4.45 20.68
N SER A 95 11.95 5.30 21.70
CA SER A 95 12.90 6.40 21.96
C SER A 95 14.07 5.89 22.80
N ASN A 96 15.29 5.94 22.26
CA ASN A 96 16.49 5.77 23.07
C ASN A 96 16.83 7.11 23.73
N GLY A 97 16.26 7.36 24.91
CA GLY A 97 16.64 8.50 25.73
C GLY A 97 18.12 8.39 26.10
N VAL A 98 18.92 9.42 25.78
CA VAL A 98 20.32 9.51 26.21
C VAL A 98 20.35 9.39 27.73
N ARG A 99 20.80 8.24 28.22
CA ARG A 99 21.03 7.99 29.63
C ARG A 99 22.23 8.86 30.05
N PRO A 100 22.08 9.80 30.99
CA PRO A 100 23.22 10.59 31.46
C PRO A 100 24.27 9.63 32.00
N GLU A 101 25.48 9.74 31.45
CA GLU A 101 26.67 9.04 31.90
C GLU A 101 26.82 9.29 33.40
N LYS A 102 26.80 8.21 34.20
CA LYS A 102 27.04 8.31 35.64
C LYS A 102 28.50 8.74 35.80
N ASP A 103 28.69 10.01 36.18
CA ASP A 103 29.91 10.58 36.73
C ASP A 103 30.40 9.64 37.86
N TYR A 104 31.33 8.74 37.54
CA TYR A 104 32.03 7.95 38.54
C TYR A 104 33.03 8.87 39.23
N LEU A 105 32.53 9.47 40.29
CA LEU A 105 33.23 10.01 41.45
C LEU A 105 34.72 9.62 41.50
N ARG A 106 35.55 10.67 41.45
CA ARG A 106 36.83 10.77 42.15
C ARG A 106 36.86 9.88 43.39
N GLN A 107 37.75 8.88 43.41
CA GLN A 107 38.35 8.39 44.65
C GLN A 107 39.85 8.17 44.42
N GLN A 108 40.60 9.12 44.99
CA GLN A 108 42.00 9.17 45.46
C GLN A 108 43.04 8.25 44.82
#